data_AF-A0A7S2E9B6-F1
#
_entry.id   AF-A0A7S2E9B6-F1
#
_cell.length_a   1.000
_cell.length_b   1.000
_cell.length_c   1.000
_cell.angle_alpha   90.00
_cell.angle_beta   90.00
_cell.angle_gamma   90.00
#
_symmetry.space_group_name_H-M   'P 1'
#
loop_
_entity.id
_entity.type
_entity.pdbx_description
1 polymer ?
#
loop_
_entity_poly.entity_id
_entity_poly.type
_entity_poly.pdbx_seq_one_letter_code
_entity_poly.pdbx_strand_id
1 'polypeptide(L)'
;EYGGHGTHVVGTLAGHRAQDGITESEGFSDGVAKDAKVAFMDLSGGGIGISDPGAKKLLKTGRKAGAWIHSASWGSTITFYRYDSEAQRIDEYIHKNQDMLFVVGAGNEGRCNSQRNLRSPALGKNVLSVGAGHSSGMDLLGGLV
;
A
#
# COMPACT_ATOMS: atom_id res chain seq x y z
N GLU A 1 16.77 -2.60 3.52
CA GLU A 1 15.65 -3.27 4.22
C GLU A 1 15.73 -4.77 3.91
N TYR A 2 15.70 -5.67 4.90
CA TYR A 2 15.74 -7.15 4.71
C TYR A 2 14.35 -7.79 4.77
N GLY A 3 13.27 -7.01 4.69
CA GLY A 3 11.94 -7.44 5.13
C GLY A 3 10.99 -7.97 4.07
N GLY A 4 11.30 -7.85 2.77
CA GLY A 4 10.42 -8.30 1.68
C GLY A 4 9.03 -7.63 1.61
N HIS A 5 8.71 -6.71 2.52
CA HIS A 5 7.40 -6.09 2.65
C HIS A 5 6.94 -5.41 1.37
N GLY A 6 7.77 -4.51 0.82
CA GLY A 6 7.45 -3.82 -0.44
C GLY A 6 7.27 -4.79 -1.61
N THR A 7 8.12 -5.81 -1.70
CA THR A 7 8.02 -6.85 -2.74
C THR A 7 6.71 -7.64 -2.62
N HIS A 8 6.34 -8.06 -1.41
CA HIS A 8 5.09 -8.78 -1.16
C HIS A 8 3.85 -7.92 -1.47
N VAL A 9 3.86 -6.65 -1.07
CA VAL A 9 2.79 -5.69 -1.37
C VAL A 9 2.62 -5.54 -2.88
N VAL A 10 3.70 -5.31 -3.63
CA VAL A 10 3.62 -5.18 -5.09
C VAL A 10 3.19 -6.48 -5.75
N GLY A 11 3.69 -7.62 -5.28
CA GLY A 11 3.28 -8.94 -5.78
C GLY A 11 1.77 -9.17 -5.61
N THR A 12 1.21 -8.80 -4.47
CA THR A 12 -0.24 -8.90 -4.21
C THR A 12 -1.06 -8.03 -5.19
N LEU A 13 -0.53 -6.86 -5.57
CA LEU A 13 -1.23 -5.92 -6.45
C LEU A 13 -1.12 -6.30 -7.93
N ALA A 14 0.10 -6.56 -8.40
CA ALA A 14 0.42 -6.65 -9.82
C ALA A 14 1.52 -7.68 -10.12
N GLY A 15 1.76 -8.64 -9.22
CA GLY A 15 2.67 -9.74 -9.51
C GLY A 15 2.11 -10.61 -10.64
N HIS A 16 2.94 -10.90 -11.63
CA HIS A 16 2.67 -11.97 -12.59
C HIS A 16 3.58 -13.14 -12.20
N ARG A 17 2.98 -14.31 -11.97
CA ARG A 17 3.73 -15.48 -11.53
C ARG A 17 4.67 -15.95 -12.64
N ALA A 18 5.95 -16.09 -12.33
CA ALA A 18 6.91 -16.75 -13.22
C ALA A 18 7.34 -18.12 -12.66
N GLN A 19 7.47 -19.13 -13.53
CA GLN A 19 7.84 -20.49 -13.12
C GLN A 19 9.29 -20.59 -12.59
N ASP A 20 10.18 -19.79 -13.16
CA ASP A 20 11.62 -19.74 -12.88
C ASP A 20 12.10 -18.31 -12.56
N GLY A 21 11.16 -17.39 -12.34
CA GLY A 21 11.44 -15.96 -12.17
C GLY A 21 11.65 -15.18 -13.48
N ILE A 22 11.54 -15.83 -14.65
CA ILE A 22 11.74 -15.23 -15.97
C ILE A 22 10.55 -15.52 -16.90
N THR A 23 10.11 -16.78 -16.91
CA THR A 23 9.06 -17.31 -17.79
C THR A 23 7.71 -17.17 -17.09
N GLU A 24 6.92 -16.20 -17.52
CA GLU A 24 5.57 -15.96 -17.01
C GLU A 24 4.67 -17.20 -17.18
N SER A 25 3.83 -17.42 -16.17
CA SER A 25 2.96 -18.58 -16.04
C SER A 25 1.71 -18.19 -15.27
N GLU A 26 0.54 -18.67 -15.67
CA GLU A 26 -0.68 -18.39 -14.90
C GLU A 26 -0.78 -19.28 -13.66
N GLY A 27 -1.39 -18.77 -12.59
CA GLY A 27 -1.72 -19.60 -11.43
C GLY A 27 -2.18 -18.83 -10.20
N PHE A 28 -2.34 -19.55 -9.10
CA PHE A 28 -2.89 -19.04 -7.82
C PHE A 28 -2.08 -17.92 -7.14
N SER A 29 -0.91 -17.55 -7.68
CA SER A 29 -0.02 -16.53 -7.11
C SER A 29 0.02 -15.23 -7.91
N ASP A 30 -0.88 -15.07 -8.88
CA ASP A 30 -1.04 -13.81 -9.60
C ASP A 30 -1.63 -12.73 -8.68
N GLY A 31 -1.11 -11.51 -8.80
CA GLY A 31 -1.68 -10.33 -8.18
C GLY A 31 -3.01 -9.93 -8.82
N VAL A 32 -3.78 -9.10 -8.11
CA VAL A 32 -5.14 -8.70 -8.53
C VAL A 32 -5.18 -8.10 -9.94
N ALA A 33 -4.13 -7.37 -10.32
CA ALA A 33 -3.97 -6.75 -11.63
C ALA A 33 -2.60 -7.07 -12.25
N LYS A 34 -2.34 -8.36 -12.51
CA LYS A 34 -1.05 -8.88 -13.01
C LYS A 34 -0.49 -8.21 -14.28
N ASP A 35 -1.35 -7.62 -15.11
CA ASP A 35 -0.93 -6.91 -16.34
C ASP A 35 -0.72 -5.39 -16.13
N ALA A 36 -0.91 -4.88 -14.91
CA ALA A 36 -0.70 -3.47 -14.59
C ALA A 36 0.80 -3.13 -14.52
N LYS A 37 1.13 -1.88 -14.87
CA LYS A 37 2.50 -1.35 -14.71
C LYS A 37 2.70 -0.78 -13.32
N VAL A 38 3.89 -0.98 -12.75
CA VAL A 38 4.26 -0.52 -11.41
C VAL A 38 5.25 0.63 -11.49
N ALA A 39 4.92 1.75 -10.83
CA ALA A 39 5.87 2.79 -10.46
C ALA A 39 6.25 2.59 -8.99
N PHE A 40 7.45 2.06 -8.73
CA PHE A 40 7.91 1.76 -7.39
C PHE A 40 8.71 2.92 -6.78
N MET A 41 8.39 3.30 -5.55
CA MET A 41 9.14 4.29 -4.77
C MET A 41 9.63 3.64 -3.49
N ASP A 42 10.94 3.44 -3.40
CA ASP A 42 11.58 2.96 -2.18
C ASP A 42 11.64 4.09 -1.16
N LEU A 43 11.01 3.86 -0.01
CA LEU A 43 10.99 4.80 1.12
C LEU A 43 11.84 4.30 2.30
N SER A 44 12.64 3.24 2.14
CA SER A 44 13.48 2.70 3.21
C SER A 44 14.47 3.76 3.72
N GLY A 45 14.36 4.12 5.00
CA GLY A 45 15.25 5.07 5.69
C GLY A 45 16.60 4.48 6.12
N GLY A 46 17.18 3.57 5.35
CA GLY A 46 18.47 2.94 5.70
C GLY A 46 18.38 1.91 6.84
N GLY A 47 17.23 1.25 7.00
CA GLY A 47 17.02 0.17 7.99
C GLY A 47 16.29 0.60 9.26
N ILE A 48 15.99 1.89 9.42
CA ILE A 48 15.20 2.42 10.54
C ILE A 48 13.98 3.16 9.95
N GLY A 49 12.90 2.40 9.74
CA GLY A 49 11.61 2.95 9.30
C GLY A 49 11.60 3.56 7.90
N ILE A 50 10.65 4.46 7.71
CA ILE A 50 10.31 5.09 6.42
C ILE A 50 10.83 6.52 6.39
N SER A 51 11.48 6.89 5.30
CA SER A 51 11.87 8.25 4.96
C SER A 51 10.82 8.85 4.03
N ASP A 52 9.77 9.46 4.59
CA ASP A 52 8.70 10.09 3.81
C ASP A 52 9.20 11.41 3.17
N PRO A 53 9.25 11.52 1.83
CA PRO A 53 9.59 12.76 1.13
C PRO A 53 8.50 13.84 1.21
N GLY A 54 7.37 13.53 1.84
CA GLY A 54 6.18 14.36 1.97
C GLY A 54 5.18 14.10 0.84
N ALA A 55 3.89 14.07 1.21
CA ALA A 55 2.75 13.77 0.34
C ALA A 55 2.82 14.39 -1.07
N LYS A 56 3.11 15.69 -1.18
CA LYS A 56 3.18 16.38 -2.48
C LYS A 56 4.29 15.82 -3.37
N LYS A 57 5.48 15.55 -2.82
CA LYS A 57 6.61 15.02 -3.60
C LYS A 57 6.34 13.57 -3.97
N LEU A 58 5.83 12.78 -3.03
CA LEU A 58 5.47 11.38 -3.24
C LEU A 58 4.44 11.22 -4.38
N LEU A 59 3.30 11.89 -4.27
CA LEU A 59 2.20 11.76 -5.24
C LEU A 59 2.53 12.38 -6.59
N LYS A 60 3.22 13.54 -6.62
CA LYS A 60 3.65 14.15 -7.88
C LYS A 60 4.67 13.28 -8.62
N THR A 61 5.54 12.58 -7.90
CA THR A 61 6.53 11.68 -8.52
C THR A 61 5.83 10.47 -9.15
N GLY A 62 4.92 9.82 -8.40
CA GLY A 62 4.12 8.72 -8.95
C GLY A 62 3.29 9.15 -10.16
N ARG A 63 2.65 10.33 -10.08
CA ARG A 63 1.85 10.88 -11.17
C ARG A 63 2.66 11.12 -12.44
N LYS A 64 3.87 11.68 -12.30
CA LYS A 64 4.81 11.87 -13.42
C LYS A 64 5.26 10.55 -14.05
N ALA A 65 5.35 9.48 -13.27
CA ALA A 65 5.64 8.13 -13.76
C ALA A 65 4.41 7.46 -14.43
N GLY A 66 3.26 8.15 -14.50
CA GLY A 66 2.04 7.63 -15.11
C GLY A 66 1.11 6.87 -14.15
N ALA A 67 1.36 6.94 -12.83
CA ALA A 67 0.50 6.27 -11.86
C ALA A 67 -0.84 7.00 -11.68
N TRP A 68 -1.92 6.21 -11.62
CA TRP A 68 -3.28 6.65 -11.31
C TRP A 68 -3.70 6.20 -9.91
N ILE A 69 -3.12 5.11 -9.40
CA ILE A 69 -3.36 4.57 -8.07
C ILE A 69 -2.04 4.62 -7.30
N HIS A 70 -2.07 5.14 -6.08
CA HIS A 70 -0.95 5.10 -5.14
C HIS A 70 -1.32 4.19 -3.97
N SER A 71 -0.61 3.08 -3.82
CA SER A 71 -0.80 2.13 -2.71
C SER A 71 0.25 2.37 -1.62
N ALA A 72 -0.21 2.56 -0.39
CA ALA A 72 0.61 2.87 0.77
C ALA A 72 0.30 1.88 1.91
N SER A 73 1.16 0.88 2.10
CA SER A 73 1.06 -0.07 3.22
C SER A 73 1.92 0.38 4.40
N TRP A 74 1.71 1.61 4.85
CA TRP A 74 2.44 2.22 5.95
C TRP A 74 1.60 3.30 6.63
N GLY A 75 2.00 3.71 7.84
CA GLY A 75 1.33 4.75 8.59
C GLY A 75 2.11 5.18 9.83
N SER A 76 1.65 6.28 10.44
CA SER A 76 2.26 6.85 11.65
C SER A 76 2.02 5.98 12.87
N THR A 77 3.10 5.65 13.58
CA THR A 77 3.05 4.98 14.89
C THR A 77 2.87 5.97 16.05
N ILE A 78 3.04 7.26 15.80
CA ILE A 78 3.04 8.33 16.82
C ILE A 78 1.67 8.97 16.95
N THR A 79 0.96 9.17 15.84
CA THR A 79 -0.36 9.78 15.84
C THR A 79 -1.44 8.70 15.97
N PHE A 80 -2.19 8.73 17.07
CA PHE A 80 -3.31 7.81 17.30
C PHE A 80 -4.62 8.50 16.92
N TYR A 81 -5.40 7.89 16.02
CA TYR A 81 -6.78 8.27 15.68
C TYR A 81 -7.02 9.78 15.58
N ARG A 82 -6.18 10.47 14.80
CA ARG A 82 -6.30 11.90 14.57
C ARG A 82 -5.99 12.24 13.13
N TYR A 83 -6.85 13.06 12.55
CA TYR A 83 -6.57 13.75 11.29
C TYR A 83 -5.42 14.74 11.52
N ASP A 84 -4.25 14.42 10.95
CA ASP A 84 -3.03 15.22 11.13
C ASP A 84 -2.61 15.90 9.82
N SER A 85 -1.45 16.56 9.86
CA SER A 85 -0.94 17.32 8.71
C SER A 85 -0.64 16.45 7.50
N GLU A 86 -0.37 15.15 7.70
CA GLU A 86 -0.07 14.26 6.58
C GLU A 86 -1.34 13.83 5.86
N ALA A 87 -2.35 13.39 6.62
CA ALA A 87 -3.69 13.15 6.09
C ALA A 87 -4.24 14.39 5.37
N GLN A 88 -4.05 15.58 5.95
CA GLN A 88 -4.46 16.84 5.32
C GLN A 88 -3.78 17.10 3.96
N ARG A 89 -2.47 16.89 3.87
CA ARG A 89 -1.72 17.14 2.63
C ARG A 89 -2.08 16.13 1.54
N ILE A 90 -2.34 14.87 1.91
CA ILE A 90 -2.82 13.85 0.97
C ILE A 90 -4.22 14.22 0.49
N ASP A 91 -5.14 14.54 1.41
CA ASP A 91 -6.50 14.97 1.06
C ASP A 91 -6.51 16.16 0.11
N GLU A 92 -5.70 17.19 0.38
CA GLU A 92 -5.59 18.37 -0.47
C GLU A 92 -5.07 18.00 -1.88
N TYR A 93 -4.07 17.12 -1.95
CA TYR A 93 -3.51 16.69 -3.23
C TYR A 93 -4.54 15.90 -4.05
N ILE A 94 -5.22 14.92 -3.45
CA ILE A 94 -6.24 14.11 -4.15
C ILE A 94 -7.45 14.98 -4.52
N HIS A 95 -7.86 15.92 -3.66
CA HIS A 95 -8.92 16.86 -3.99
C HIS A 95 -8.62 17.67 -5.27
N LYS A 96 -7.36 18.06 -5.47
CA LYS A 96 -6.90 18.80 -6.67
C LYS A 96 -6.61 17.91 -7.88
N ASN A 97 -6.49 16.59 -7.69
CA ASN A 97 -6.17 15.61 -8.73
C ASN A 97 -7.16 14.44 -8.62
N GLN A 98 -8.41 14.69 -9.02
CA GLN A 98 -9.55 13.77 -8.84
C GLN A 98 -9.44 12.47 -9.64
N ASP A 99 -8.47 12.37 -10.53
CA ASP A 99 -8.13 11.19 -11.32
C ASP A 99 -7.10 10.28 -10.62
N MET A 100 -6.63 10.65 -9.43
CA MET A 100 -5.75 9.83 -8.61
C MET A 100 -6.48 9.21 -7.42
N LEU A 101 -6.20 7.94 -7.15
CA LEU A 101 -6.66 7.23 -5.96
C LEU A 101 -5.50 6.97 -5.00
N PHE A 102 -5.68 7.29 -3.72
CA PHE A 102 -4.76 6.90 -2.66
C PHE A 102 -5.37 5.76 -1.84
N VAL A 103 -4.72 4.60 -1.86
CA VAL A 103 -5.13 3.40 -1.12
C VAL A 103 -4.16 3.17 0.01
N VAL A 104 -4.66 2.98 1.22
CA VAL A 104 -3.83 2.88 2.43
C VAL A 104 -4.34 1.82 3.38
N GLY A 105 -3.42 1.10 4.02
CA GLY A 105 -3.75 0.17 5.09
C GLY A 105 -4.25 0.90 6.34
N ALA A 106 -5.32 0.41 6.97
CA ALA A 106 -5.92 1.04 8.14
C ALA A 106 -5.00 1.09 9.38
N GLY A 107 -4.00 0.20 9.44
CA GLY A 107 -3.13 -0.02 10.59
C GLY A 107 -3.34 -1.40 11.23
N ASN A 108 -2.37 -1.82 12.05
CA ASN A 108 -2.34 -3.15 12.68
C ASN A 108 -2.52 -3.09 14.20
N GLU A 109 -2.98 -1.96 14.73
CA GLU A 109 -3.06 -1.73 16.19
C GLU A 109 -4.41 -2.10 16.80
N GLY A 110 -5.36 -2.59 15.98
CA GLY A 110 -6.62 -3.13 16.45
C GLY A 110 -6.40 -4.37 17.34
N ARG A 111 -6.97 -4.37 18.55
CA ARG A 111 -6.88 -5.50 19.48
C ARG A 111 -8.15 -5.65 20.30
N CYS A 112 -8.63 -6.89 20.48
CA CYS A 112 -9.79 -7.21 21.31
C CYS A 112 -11.03 -6.33 21.04
N ASN A 113 -11.35 -6.07 19.78
CA ASN A 113 -12.46 -5.19 19.35
C ASN A 113 -12.35 -3.75 19.90
N SER A 114 -11.15 -3.27 20.23
CA SER A 114 -10.96 -1.86 20.56
C SER A 114 -11.29 -0.98 19.35
N GLN A 115 -11.92 0.16 19.63
CA GLN A 115 -12.25 1.16 18.62
C GLN A 115 -11.12 2.18 18.48
N ARG A 116 -11.18 3.00 17.43
CA ARG A 116 -10.29 4.15 17.23
C ARG A 116 -8.81 3.79 17.10
N ASN A 117 -8.50 2.79 16.26
CA ASN A 117 -7.13 2.34 16.01
C ASN A 117 -6.59 2.71 14.62
N LEU A 118 -7.36 3.45 13.81
CA LEU A 118 -6.87 3.93 12.52
C LEU A 118 -5.66 4.86 12.70
N ARG A 119 -4.69 4.75 11.79
CA ARG A 119 -3.48 5.55 11.76
C ARG A 119 -3.47 6.51 10.59
N SER A 120 -2.79 7.65 10.74
CA SER A 120 -2.53 8.52 9.60
C SER A 120 -1.59 7.80 8.61
N PRO A 121 -1.82 7.85 7.29
CA PRO A 121 -2.79 8.71 6.60
C PRO A 121 -4.18 8.09 6.35
N ALA A 122 -4.49 6.92 6.89
CA ALA A 122 -5.75 6.19 6.70
C ALA A 122 -7.01 6.90 7.27
N LEU A 123 -6.84 8.02 7.97
CA LEU A 123 -7.90 8.91 8.46
C LEU A 123 -8.26 10.03 7.49
N GLY A 124 -7.57 10.13 6.35
CA GLY A 124 -7.91 11.07 5.28
C GLY A 124 -9.34 10.87 4.80
N LYS A 125 -9.99 11.95 4.35
CA LYS A 125 -11.36 11.91 3.83
C LYS A 125 -11.39 11.52 2.35
N ASN A 126 -10.30 11.75 1.64
CA ASN A 126 -10.16 11.48 0.20
C ASN A 126 -9.25 10.28 -0.07
N VAL A 127 -9.12 9.36 0.90
CA VAL A 127 -8.33 8.12 0.77
C VAL A 127 -9.23 6.89 0.90
N LEU A 128 -8.84 5.80 0.25
CA LEU A 128 -9.42 4.49 0.48
C LEU A 128 -8.63 3.76 1.57
N SER A 129 -9.19 3.77 2.79
CA SER A 129 -8.64 3.04 3.94
C SER A 129 -9.11 1.58 3.91
N VAL A 130 -8.16 0.64 3.98
CA VAL A 130 -8.40 -0.80 3.82
C VAL A 130 -8.05 -1.55 5.11
N GLY A 131 -9.03 -2.24 5.68
CA GLY A 131 -8.83 -3.20 6.78
C GLY A 131 -8.56 -4.62 6.28
N ALA A 132 -8.07 -5.48 7.15
CA ALA A 132 -7.77 -6.88 6.82
C ALA A 132 -8.80 -7.85 7.44
N GLY A 133 -9.24 -8.81 6.64
CA GLY A 133 -9.92 -10.03 7.09
C GLY A 133 -9.02 -11.25 6.88
N HIS A 134 -9.46 -12.42 7.36
CA HIS A 134 -8.74 -13.66 7.08
C HIS A 134 -9.00 -14.14 5.66
N SER A 135 -7.93 -14.57 4.97
CA SER A 135 -8.04 -15.29 3.71
C SER A 135 -8.75 -16.63 3.89
N SER A 136 -9.44 -17.09 2.85
CA SER A 136 -10.02 -18.43 2.76
C SER A 136 -9.95 -18.91 1.31
N GLY A 137 -9.95 -20.23 1.07
CA GLY A 137 -9.92 -20.80 -0.28
C GLY A 137 -8.84 -21.85 -0.49
N MET A 138 -8.92 -22.55 -1.63
CA MET A 138 -7.99 -23.62 -2.00
C MET A 138 -6.57 -23.11 -2.31
N ASP A 139 -6.45 -21.85 -2.71
CA ASP A 139 -5.17 -21.20 -3.04
C ASP A 139 -4.22 -21.14 -1.83
N LEU A 140 -4.76 -21.18 -0.60
CA LEU A 140 -3.98 -21.28 0.64
C LEU A 140 -3.27 -22.64 0.80
N LEU A 141 -3.76 -23.69 0.14
CA LEU A 141 -3.15 -25.02 0.15
C LEU A 141 -2.04 -25.14 -0.91
N GLY A 142 -2.13 -24.35 -1.98
CA GLY A 142 -1.19 -24.37 -3.11
C GLY A 142 0.13 -23.62 -2.87
N GLY A 143 0.17 -22.70 -1.90
CA GLY A 143 1.38 -21.94 -1.55
C GLY A 143 2.37 -22.67 -0.62
N LEU A 144 2.11 -23.94 -0.29
CA LEU A 144 2.91 -24.77 0.62
C LEU A 144 3.82 -25.78 -0.10
N VAL A 145 4.01 -25.63 -1.42
CA VAL A 145 4.82 -26.55 -2.24
C VAL A 145 6.11 -25.88 -2.69
#